data_AF-A0A850VM75-F1
#
_entry.id   AF-A0A850VM75-F1
#
_cell.length_a   1.000
_cell.length_b   1.000
_cell.length_c   1.000
_cell.angle_alpha   90.00
_cell.angle_beta   90.00
_cell.angle_gamma   90.00
#
_symmetry.space_group_name_H-M   'P 1'
#
loop_
_entity.id
_entity.type
_entity.pdbx_description
1 polymer ?
#
loop_
_entity_poly.entity_id
_entity_poly.type
_entity_poly.pdbx_seq_one_letter_code
_entity_poly.pdbx_strand_id
1 'polypeptide(L)'
;LDLSNCSLHSVPPGLAEATAAIVLDLTENPLTALPSGSFLGFIHLQRLAVPLALECPGGSDAWQNVTEDRSSRLCQGQRNPCNSSQELAWPCPENSVCAPDGPGLTQCLCDTPFH
;
A
#
# COMPACT_ATOMS: atom_id res chain seq x y z
N LEU A 1 3.97 -13.32 -2.16
CA LEU A 1 5.12 -12.99 -3.02
C LEU A 1 6.29 -12.72 -2.11
N ASP A 2 7.30 -13.57 -2.17
CA ASP A 2 8.51 -13.43 -1.36
C ASP A 2 9.63 -12.88 -2.25
N LEU A 3 10.12 -11.70 -1.93
CA LEU A 3 11.25 -11.04 -2.57
C LEU A 3 12.33 -10.71 -1.53
N SER A 4 12.34 -11.42 -0.40
CA SER A 4 13.37 -11.24 0.62
C SER A 4 14.75 -11.62 0.07
N ASN A 5 15.78 -10.92 0.54
CA ASN A 5 17.19 -11.20 0.21
C ASN A 5 17.50 -11.35 -1.29
N CYS A 6 16.88 -10.50 -2.11
CA CYS A 6 17.04 -10.48 -3.57
C CYS A 6 18.05 -9.41 -4.03
N SER A 7 18.80 -8.80 -3.11
CA SER A 7 19.74 -7.70 -3.39
C SER A 7 19.08 -6.49 -4.08
N LEU A 8 17.81 -6.23 -3.78
CA LEU A 8 17.04 -5.14 -4.37
C LEU A 8 17.47 -3.80 -3.78
N HIS A 9 17.95 -2.90 -4.64
CA HIS A 9 18.29 -1.52 -4.26
C HIS A 9 17.12 -0.54 -4.47
N SER A 10 16.10 -0.95 -5.22
CA SER A 10 14.86 -0.23 -5.44
C SER A 10 13.70 -1.21 -5.62
N VAL A 11 12.48 -0.71 -5.51
CA VAL A 11 11.28 -1.50 -5.84
C VAL A 11 11.32 -1.84 -7.34
N PRO A 12 11.23 -3.13 -7.73
CA PRO A 12 11.33 -3.51 -9.13
C PRO A 12 10.11 -3.03 -9.93
N PRO A 13 10.28 -2.52 -11.16
CA PRO A 13 9.15 -2.02 -11.97
C PRO A 13 8.05 -3.06 -12.20
N GLY A 14 8.42 -4.33 -12.37
CA GLY A 14 7.48 -5.44 -12.54
C GLY A 14 6.64 -5.76 -11.29
N LEU A 15 6.96 -5.18 -10.12
CA LEU A 15 6.12 -5.37 -8.93
C LEU A 15 4.70 -4.85 -9.15
N ALA A 16 4.53 -3.81 -9.98
CA ALA A 16 3.22 -3.24 -10.31
C ALA A 16 2.26 -4.25 -10.97
N GLU A 17 2.76 -5.37 -11.52
CA GLU A 17 1.91 -6.42 -12.10
C GLU A 17 1.33 -7.36 -11.03
N ALA A 18 1.84 -7.31 -9.79
CA ALA A 18 1.47 -8.19 -8.70
C ALA A 18 0.38 -7.60 -7.78
N THR A 19 -0.53 -6.75 -8.29
CA THR A 19 -1.57 -6.06 -7.49
C THR A 19 -2.50 -7.00 -6.72
N ALA A 20 -2.66 -8.25 -7.18
CA ALA A 20 -3.40 -9.30 -6.49
C ALA A 20 -2.67 -9.90 -5.27
N ALA A 21 -1.44 -9.46 -4.97
CA ALA A 21 -0.68 -9.97 -3.85
C ALA A 21 -1.36 -9.64 -2.51
N ILE A 22 -1.56 -10.69 -1.70
CA ILE A 22 -2.09 -10.59 -0.34
C ILE A 22 -0.96 -10.49 0.69
N VAL A 23 0.17 -11.14 0.40
CA VAL A 23 1.37 -11.16 1.24
C VAL A 23 2.55 -10.77 0.37
N LEU A 24 3.34 -9.82 0.84
CA LEU A 24 4.57 -9.37 0.18
C LEU A 24 5.70 -9.22 1.20
N ASP A 25 6.85 -9.80 0.91
CA ASP A 25 8.05 -9.70 1.73
C ASP A 25 9.18 -9.03 0.93
N LEU A 26 9.67 -7.89 1.41
CA LEU A 26 10.80 -7.12 0.87
C LEU A 26 11.98 -7.08 1.84
N THR A 27 11.96 -7.85 2.92
CA THR A 27 12.99 -7.85 3.96
C THR A 27 14.36 -8.29 3.43
N GLU A 28 15.41 -8.03 4.19
CA GLU A 28 16.78 -8.42 3.83
C GLU A 28 17.27 -7.85 2.48
N ASN A 29 16.67 -6.75 2.00
CA ASN A 29 17.13 -6.02 0.83
C ASN A 29 17.74 -4.67 1.23
N PRO A 30 18.77 -4.17 0.51
CA PRO A 30 19.38 -2.86 0.74
C PRO A 30 18.51 -1.69 0.25
N LEU A 31 17.20 -1.75 0.47
CA LEU A 31 16.25 -0.71 0.11
C LEU A 31 16.37 0.46 1.10
N THR A 32 16.57 1.67 0.58
CA THR A 32 16.68 2.91 1.38
C THR A 32 15.43 3.76 1.34
N ALA A 33 14.55 3.53 0.36
CA ALA A 33 13.28 4.22 0.22
C ALA A 33 12.26 3.36 -0.53
N LEU A 34 10.98 3.64 -0.31
CA LEU A 34 9.87 3.15 -1.12
C LEU A 34 9.32 4.34 -1.90
N PRO A 35 9.55 4.44 -3.22
CA PRO A 35 9.03 5.55 -4.02
C PRO A 35 7.51 5.68 -3.90
N SER A 36 7.00 6.91 -3.89
CA SER A 36 5.56 7.18 -3.92
C SER A 36 4.91 6.46 -5.10
N GLY A 37 3.83 5.72 -4.86
CA GLY A 37 3.13 4.96 -5.90
C GLY A 37 3.70 3.58 -6.21
N SER A 38 4.77 3.12 -5.53
CA SER A 38 5.31 1.75 -5.69
C SER A 38 4.29 0.64 -5.42
N PHE A 39 3.23 0.97 -4.68
CA PHE A 39 2.16 0.07 -4.28
C PHE A 39 0.81 0.50 -4.83
N LEU A 40 0.80 1.26 -5.94
CA LEU A 40 -0.42 1.61 -6.65
C LEU A 40 -1.16 0.33 -7.07
N GLY A 41 -2.47 0.26 -6.85
CA GLY A 41 -3.30 -0.88 -7.17
C GLY A 41 -3.20 -2.07 -6.21
N PHE A 42 -2.30 -2.05 -5.21
CA PHE A 42 -2.21 -3.10 -4.19
C PHE A 42 -3.30 -2.94 -3.13
N ILE A 43 -4.55 -3.20 -3.50
CA ILE A 43 -5.73 -3.02 -2.64
C ILE A 43 -6.07 -4.25 -1.77
N HIS A 44 -5.26 -5.31 -1.88
CA HIS A 44 -5.50 -6.59 -1.22
C HIS A 44 -4.40 -7.00 -0.24
N LEU A 45 -3.40 -6.14 0.02
CA LEU A 45 -2.30 -6.48 0.91
C LEU A 45 -2.79 -6.63 2.35
N GLN A 46 -2.70 -7.84 2.89
CA GLN A 46 -2.97 -8.13 4.30
C GLN A 46 -1.68 -8.17 5.12
N ARG A 47 -0.54 -8.42 4.47
CA ARG A 47 0.76 -8.48 5.11
C ARG A 47 1.83 -7.94 4.17
N LEU A 48 2.54 -6.91 4.61
CA LEU A 48 3.73 -6.39 3.95
C LEU A 48 4.87 -6.33 4.97
N ALA A 49 5.98 -6.99 4.68
CA ALA A 49 7.20 -6.88 5.46
C ALA A 49 8.25 -6.08 4.68
N VAL A 50 8.84 -5.07 5.33
CA VAL A 50 9.86 -4.19 4.75
C VAL A 50 11.08 -4.12 5.67
N PRO A 51 12.27 -3.75 5.18
CA PRO A 51 13.42 -3.46 6.04
C PRO A 51 13.07 -2.44 7.13
N LEU A 52 13.61 -2.63 8.34
CA LEU A 52 13.25 -1.84 9.53
C LEU A 52 13.37 -0.31 9.33
N ALA A 53 14.33 0.13 8.51
CA ALA A 53 14.54 1.56 8.23
C ALA A 53 13.42 2.21 7.39
N LEU A 54 12.53 1.41 6.77
CA LEU A 54 11.48 1.89 5.88
C LEU A 54 10.13 1.92 6.59
N GLU A 55 9.40 3.02 6.42
CA GLU A 55 8.00 3.13 6.87
C GLU A 55 7.07 2.27 6.02
N CYS A 56 5.96 1.86 6.62
CA CYS A 56 4.87 1.23 5.89
C CYS A 56 4.34 2.19 4.81
N PRO A 57 4.06 1.73 3.57
CA PRO A 57 3.43 2.56 2.55
C PRO A 57 2.10 3.12 3.06
N GLY A 58 1.86 4.41 2.84
CA GLY A 58 0.70 5.11 3.40
C GLY A 58 0.79 5.44 4.90
N GLY A 59 1.94 5.21 5.54
CA GLY A 59 2.14 5.47 6.97
C GLY A 59 1.39 4.47 7.87
N SER A 60 1.41 4.70 9.18
CA SER A 60 0.72 3.83 10.15
C SER A 60 -0.79 3.83 10.00
N ASP A 61 -1.38 4.91 9.49
CA ASP A 61 -2.83 5.06 9.33
C ASP A 61 -3.41 4.18 8.21
N ALA A 62 -2.58 3.77 7.25
CA ALA A 62 -2.98 2.87 6.16
C ALA A 62 -3.12 1.40 6.60
N TRP A 63 -2.74 1.05 7.84
CA TRP A 63 -2.69 -0.32 8.33
C TRP A 63 -3.42 -0.46 9.67
N GLN A 64 -3.96 -1.66 9.93
CA GLN A 64 -4.58 -1.99 11.21
C GLN A 64 -3.53 -2.10 12.31
N ASN A 65 -2.39 -2.70 11.98
CA ASN A 65 -1.29 -2.87 12.91
C ASN A 65 0.05 -2.70 12.18
N VAL A 66 0.98 -1.99 12.82
CA VAL A 66 2.37 -1.88 12.39
C VAL A 66 3.23 -2.34 13.55
N THR A 67 3.99 -3.40 13.35
CA THR A 67 4.89 -3.97 14.36
C THR A 67 6.32 -3.97 13.85
N GLU A 68 7.26 -3.66 14.72
CA GLU A 68 8.68 -3.73 14.43
C GLU A 68 9.27 -4.98 15.08
N ASP A 69 10.07 -5.71 14.30
CA ASP A 69 10.96 -6.76 14.79
C ASP A 69 12.42 -6.30 14.63
N ARG A 70 13.39 -7.12 15.00
CA ARG A 70 14.83 -6.76 15.05
C ARG A 70 15.38 -6.22 13.73
N SER A 71 14.87 -6.67 12.59
CA SER A 71 15.39 -6.33 11.25
C SER A 71 14.33 -5.88 10.26
N SER A 72 13.05 -5.97 10.62
CA SER A 72 11.94 -5.71 9.71
C SER A 72 10.81 -4.95 10.36
N ARG A 73 10.10 -4.16 9.56
CA ARG A 73 8.81 -3.59 9.92
C ARG A 73 7.71 -4.37 9.18
N LEU A 74 6.70 -4.77 9.93
CA LEU A 74 5.56 -5.55 9.45
C LEU A 74 4.30 -4.69 9.48
N CYS A 75 3.71 -4.50 8.31
CA CYS A 75 2.46 -3.78 8.10
C CYS A 75 1.35 -4.80 7.88
N GLN A 76 0.32 -4.78 8.73
CA GLN A 76 -0.74 -5.79 8.73
C GLN A 76 -2.13 -5.16 8.63
N GLY A 77 -2.97 -5.81 7.82
CA GLY A 77 -4.37 -5.45 7.63
C GLY A 77 -4.51 -4.06 7.03
N GLN A 78 -4.27 -3.93 5.73
CA GLN A 78 -4.51 -2.67 5.02
C GLN A 78 -5.93 -2.15 5.29
N ARG A 79 -6.03 -0.87 5.65
CA ARG A 79 -7.30 -0.19 5.86
C ARG A 79 -7.81 0.35 4.53
N ASN A 80 -9.12 0.36 4.37
CA ASN A 80 -9.73 1.04 3.24
C ASN A 80 -9.76 2.55 3.53
N PRO A 81 -9.00 3.37 2.79
CA PRO A 81 -8.97 4.81 3.01
C PRO A 81 -10.32 5.48 2.75
N CYS A 82 -11.22 4.90 1.94
CA CYS A 82 -12.56 5.44 1.71
C CYS A 82 -13.53 5.19 2.89
N ASN A 83 -13.15 4.41 3.90
CA ASN A 83 -14.04 4.05 5.02
C ASN A 83 -13.82 4.92 6.28
N SER A 84 -13.02 5.99 6.19
CA SER A 84 -12.78 6.87 7.34
C SER A 84 -13.96 7.80 7.57
N SER A 85 -14.55 7.75 8.76
CA SER A 85 -15.72 8.55 9.17
C SER A 85 -15.42 10.04 9.41
N GLN A 86 -14.20 10.51 9.12
CA GLN A 86 -13.80 11.90 9.32
C GLN A 86 -14.25 12.73 8.11
N GLU A 87 -15.55 13.03 8.07
CA GLU A 87 -16.23 14.30 7.72
C GLU A 87 -15.47 15.42 6.97
N LEU A 88 -14.62 15.07 6.02
CA LEU A 88 -14.20 15.95 4.94
C LEU A 88 -14.61 15.24 3.66
N ALA A 89 -15.54 15.84 2.94
CA ALA A 89 -15.94 15.42 1.61
C ALA A 89 -14.71 14.91 0.85
N TRP A 90 -14.65 13.60 0.62
CA TRP A 90 -13.64 13.04 -0.27
C TRP A 90 -13.71 13.83 -1.58
N PRO A 91 -12.60 14.30 -2.16
CA PRO A 91 -12.58 15.32 -3.20
C PRO A 91 -13.00 14.74 -4.57
N CYS A 92 -13.80 13.69 -4.56
CA CYS A 92 -14.35 13.11 -5.76
C CYS A 92 -15.39 14.09 -6.33
N PRO A 93 -15.24 14.49 -7.60
CA PRO A 93 -16.24 15.29 -8.30
C PRO A 93 -17.64 14.67 -8.23
N GLU A 94 -18.65 15.46 -8.54
CA GLU A 94 -20.01 14.97 -8.71
C GLU A 94 -20.03 13.78 -9.70
N ASN A 95 -20.82 12.75 -9.41
CA ASN A 95 -20.89 11.49 -10.18
C ASN A 95 -19.61 10.63 -10.12
N SER A 96 -18.81 10.76 -9.07
CA SER A 96 -17.72 9.84 -8.80
C SER A 96 -17.72 9.35 -7.35
N VAL A 97 -17.22 8.14 -7.16
CA VAL A 97 -17.13 7.46 -5.86
C VAL A 97 -15.68 7.19 -5.51
N CYS A 98 -15.36 7.28 -4.21
CA CYS A 98 -14.03 6.92 -3.72
C CYS A 98 -13.80 5.42 -3.92
N ALA A 99 -12.65 5.07 -4.49
CA ALA A 99 -12.13 3.72 -4.52
C ALA A 99 -10.70 3.68 -3.96
N PRO A 100 -10.30 2.61 -3.25
CA PRO A 100 -8.92 2.43 -2.83
C PRO A 100 -8.00 2.22 -4.05
N ASP A 101 -6.76 2.68 -3.96
CA ASP A 101 -5.73 2.49 -5.00
C ASP A 101 -4.38 2.06 -4.43
N GLY A 102 -4.40 1.41 -3.26
CA GLY A 102 -3.22 0.95 -2.54
C GLY A 102 -3.15 1.47 -1.09
N PRO A 103 -2.08 1.15 -0.34
CA PRO A 103 -1.97 1.55 1.06
C PRO A 103 -1.91 3.07 1.20
N GLY A 104 -2.95 3.66 1.79
CA GLY A 104 -3.08 5.11 1.94
C GLY A 104 -3.35 5.87 0.64
N LEU A 105 -3.68 5.17 -0.45
CA LEU A 105 -3.95 5.76 -1.77
C LEU A 105 -5.42 5.60 -2.13
N THR A 106 -5.98 6.64 -2.76
CA THR A 106 -7.37 6.68 -3.22
C THR A 106 -7.44 7.18 -4.65
N GLN A 107 -8.44 6.72 -5.38
CA GLN A 107 -8.85 7.23 -6.68
C GLN A 107 -10.35 7.52 -6.69
N CYS A 108 -10.79 8.34 -7.63
CA CYS A 108 -12.22 8.60 -7.85
C CYS A 108 -12.63 7.89 -9.13
N LEU A 109 -13.56 6.95 -9.02
CA LEU A 109 -14.12 6.22 -10.15
C LEU A 109 -15.48 6.80 -10.50
N CYS A 110 -15.81 6.87 -11.78
CA CYS A 110 -17.15 7.26 -12.22
C CYS A 110 -18.20 6.36 -11.57
N ASP A 111 -19.23 6.98 -10.98
CA ASP A 111 -20.39 6.25 -10.51
C ASP A 111 -21.18 5.73 -11.72
N THR A 112 -21.80 4.57 -11.61
CA THR A 112 -22.64 4.07 -12.71
C THR A 112 -23.89 4.95 -12.83
N PRO A 113 -24.27 5.44 -14.04
CA PRO A 113 -23.92 4.98 -15.38
C PRO A 113 -22.85 5.81 -16.12
N PHE A 114 -22.07 6.61 -15.41
CA PHE A 114 -21.03 7.45 -16.01
C PHE A 114 -19.78 6.60 -16.29
N HIS A 115 -19.17 6.78 -17.47
CA HIS A 115 -18.03 5.99 -17.96
C HIS A 115 -16.93 6.91 -18.48
#